data_AF-A0A2D6Y986-F1
#
_entry.id   AF-A0A2D6Y986-F1
#
_cell.length_a   1.000
_cell.length_b   1.000
_cell.length_c   1.000
_cell.angle_alpha   90.00
_cell.angle_beta   90.00
_cell.angle_gamma   90.00
#
_symmetry.space_group_name_H-M   'P 1'
#
loop_
_entity.id
_entity.type
_entity.pdbx_description
1 polymer ?
#
loop_
_entity_poly.entity_id
_entity_poly.type
_entity_poly.pdbx_seq_one_letter_code
_entity_poly.pdbx_strand_id
1 'polypeptide(L)'
;MKKKFFIPEKYLELVFGLGASVVIIGALLKITHKDFIFSGNTWLTAGLITEAVIFMIAGLRGYAVTGDDDNGDVTPEAAISDVSKEVDALKEAFVGATKQIQNLTGSLQSATIAAATIKIPENFQVNVDELNNRLASASVSVSQVQDVYNNIEKSLDGQPEAHRDVVSASDKLVVQLEEMNSLVKQLNEKYSAIAKAMGN
;
A
#
# COMPACT_ATOMS: atom_id res chain seq x y z
N MET A 1 -48.47 6.99 41.76
CA MET A 1 -47.90 5.66 41.40
C MET A 1 -46.96 5.87 40.22
N LYS A 2 -45.65 5.78 40.44
CA LYS A 2 -44.64 6.04 39.39
C LYS A 2 -44.75 4.95 38.31
N LYS A 3 -45.21 5.29 37.10
CA LYS A 3 -45.11 4.39 35.94
C LYS A 3 -43.66 4.39 35.46
N LYS A 4 -42.80 3.65 36.17
CA LYS A 4 -41.43 3.37 35.72
C LYS A 4 -41.52 2.57 34.41
N PHE A 5 -41.18 3.21 33.30
CA PHE A 5 -40.95 2.48 32.06
C PHE A 5 -39.73 1.56 32.26
N PHE A 6 -39.89 0.28 31.94
CA PHE A 6 -39.04 -0.82 32.42
C PHE A 6 -37.74 -1.04 31.62
N ILE A 7 -37.37 -0.13 30.72
CA ILE A 7 -36.21 -0.34 29.82
C ILE A 7 -35.09 0.64 30.20
N PRO A 8 -33.93 0.16 30.71
CA PRO A 8 -32.80 1.02 31.04
C PRO A 8 -32.17 1.61 29.76
N GLU A 9 -31.73 2.86 29.81
CA GLU A 9 -31.22 3.63 28.65
C GLU A 9 -30.10 2.94 27.86
N LYS A 10 -29.20 2.23 28.57
CA LYS A 10 -28.11 1.46 27.94
C LYS A 10 -28.62 0.37 26.99
N TYR A 11 -29.77 -0.24 27.27
CA TYR A 11 -30.37 -1.24 26.38
C TYR A 11 -31.04 -0.60 25.18
N LEU A 12 -31.55 0.63 25.34
CA LEU A 12 -32.16 1.39 24.26
C LEU A 12 -31.09 1.80 23.22
N GLU A 13 -29.97 2.35 23.68
CA GLU A 13 -28.82 2.69 22.81
C GLU A 13 -28.26 1.47 22.08
N LEU A 14 -28.18 0.32 22.76
CA LEU A 14 -27.77 -0.94 22.13
C LEU A 14 -28.76 -1.37 21.04
N VAL A 15 -30.08 -1.28 21.30
CA VAL A 15 -31.13 -1.64 20.32
C VAL A 15 -31.12 -0.68 19.13
N PHE A 16 -30.85 0.61 19.35
CA PHE A 16 -30.62 1.58 18.27
C PHE A 16 -29.41 1.22 17.41
N GLY A 17 -28.27 0.92 18.04
CA GLY A 17 -27.07 0.50 17.32
C GLY A 17 -27.28 -0.80 16.53
N LEU A 18 -28.00 -1.76 17.11
CA LEU A 18 -28.34 -3.02 16.45
C LEU A 18 -29.32 -2.79 15.29
N GLY A 19 -30.36 -1.97 15.47
CA GLY A 19 -31.32 -1.61 14.41
C GLY A 19 -30.63 -0.95 13.21
N ALA A 20 -29.80 0.06 13.47
CA ALA A 20 -29.04 0.76 12.44
C ALA A 20 -28.11 -0.19 11.67
N SER A 21 -27.47 -1.15 12.36
CA SER A 21 -26.58 -2.12 11.71
C SER A 21 -27.31 -2.98 10.66
N VAL A 22 -28.54 -3.42 10.96
CA VAL A 22 -29.37 -4.22 10.06
C VAL A 22 -29.76 -3.42 8.82
N VAL A 23 -30.08 -2.13 8.97
CA VAL A 23 -30.43 -1.24 7.86
C VAL A 23 -29.25 -1.01 6.93
N ILE A 24 -28.06 -0.77 7.49
CA ILE A 24 -26.83 -0.56 6.72
C ILE A 24 -26.48 -1.82 5.92
N ILE A 25 -26.61 -3.01 6.51
CA ILE A 25 -26.40 -4.29 5.81
C ILE A 25 -27.42 -4.46 4.67
N GLY A 26 -28.70 -4.16 4.91
CA GLY A 26 -29.73 -4.21 3.86
C GLY A 26 -29.47 -3.24 2.71
N ALA A 27 -29.05 -2.01 3.01
CA ALA A 27 -28.68 -1.01 2.00
C ALA A 27 -27.43 -1.46 1.20
N LEU A 28 -26.45 -2.04 1.87
CA LEU A 28 -25.25 -2.58 1.22
C LEU A 28 -25.59 -3.70 0.23
N LEU A 29 -26.43 -4.66 0.64
CA LEU A 29 -26.88 -5.77 -0.23
C LEU A 29 -27.68 -5.25 -1.43
N LYS A 30 -28.57 -4.26 -1.19
CA LYS A 30 -29.35 -3.58 -2.24
C LYS A 30 -28.46 -2.91 -3.29
N ILE A 31 -27.39 -2.21 -2.90
CA ILE A 31 -26.48 -1.50 -3.83
C ILE A 31 -25.55 -2.48 -4.55
N THR A 32 -25.05 -3.50 -3.85
CA THR A 32 -24.11 -4.48 -4.41
C THR A 32 -24.79 -5.52 -5.29
N HIS A 33 -26.12 -5.53 -5.39
CA HIS A 33 -26.92 -6.52 -6.12
C HIS A 33 -26.56 -7.96 -5.72
N LYS A 34 -26.11 -8.15 -4.47
CA LYS A 34 -25.76 -9.45 -3.91
C LYS A 34 -26.89 -9.91 -3.02
N ASP A 35 -27.31 -11.15 -3.22
CA ASP A 35 -28.29 -11.79 -2.36
C ASP A 35 -27.56 -12.59 -1.27
N PHE A 36 -27.85 -12.25 -0.01
CA PHE A 36 -27.33 -12.98 1.16
C PHE A 36 -28.53 -13.58 1.90
N ILE A 37 -28.76 -14.88 1.69
CA ILE A 37 -29.91 -15.67 2.21
C ILE A 37 -31.28 -15.20 1.67
N PHE A 38 -31.53 -13.90 1.63
CA PHE A 38 -32.70 -13.24 1.04
C PHE A 38 -32.26 -12.14 0.08
N SER A 39 -33.21 -11.66 -0.73
CA SER A 39 -32.94 -10.54 -1.63
C SER A 39 -32.53 -9.28 -0.86
N GLY A 40 -31.65 -8.47 -1.44
CA GLY A 40 -31.25 -7.19 -0.84
C GLY A 40 -32.44 -6.25 -0.57
N ASN A 41 -33.53 -6.38 -1.34
CA ASN A 41 -34.77 -5.64 -1.09
C ASN A 41 -35.47 -6.10 0.20
N THR A 42 -35.52 -7.42 0.44
CA THR A 42 -36.13 -7.98 1.65
C THR A 42 -35.37 -7.57 2.91
N TRP A 43 -34.03 -7.62 2.86
CA TRP A 43 -33.18 -7.16 3.96
C TRP A 43 -33.33 -5.67 4.24
N LEU A 44 -33.37 -4.84 3.18
CA LEU A 44 -33.58 -3.40 3.32
C LEU A 44 -34.96 -3.08 3.91
N THR A 45 -36.02 -3.72 3.42
CA THR A 45 -37.38 -3.52 3.96
C THR A 45 -37.47 -3.95 5.43
N ALA A 46 -36.88 -5.08 5.80
CA ALA A 46 -36.85 -5.53 7.19
C ALA A 46 -36.08 -4.56 8.11
N GLY A 47 -34.95 -4.04 7.64
CA GLY A 47 -34.18 -3.02 8.37
C GLY A 47 -34.98 -1.73 8.57
N LEU A 48 -35.60 -1.19 7.51
CA LEU A 48 -36.40 0.03 7.59
C LEU A 48 -37.63 -0.11 8.48
N ILE A 49 -38.30 -1.27 8.47
CA ILE A 49 -39.41 -1.56 9.40
C ILE A 49 -38.90 -1.60 10.85
N THR A 50 -37.74 -2.20 11.08
CA THR A 50 -37.12 -2.27 12.41
C THR A 50 -36.82 -0.86 12.94
N GLU A 51 -36.21 0.00 12.12
CA GLU A 51 -35.96 1.41 12.45
C GLU A 51 -37.24 2.19 12.72
N ALA A 52 -38.28 2.01 11.90
CA ALA A 52 -39.57 2.68 12.12
C ALA A 52 -40.19 2.32 13.47
N VAL A 53 -40.09 1.06 13.90
CA VAL A 53 -40.57 0.61 15.22
C VAL A 53 -39.74 1.20 16.35
N ILE A 54 -38.41 1.21 16.20
CA ILE A 54 -37.52 1.80 17.22
C ILE A 54 -37.81 3.31 17.38
N PHE A 55 -37.95 4.05 16.27
CA PHE A 55 -38.32 5.47 16.33
C PHE A 55 -39.69 5.71 16.94
N MET A 56 -40.67 4.84 16.67
CA MET A 56 -41.99 4.93 17.27
C MET A 56 -41.94 4.77 18.80
N ILE A 57 -41.19 3.77 19.29
CA ILE A 57 -41.02 3.53 20.73
C ILE A 57 -40.26 4.69 21.38
N ALA A 58 -39.22 5.20 20.74
CA ALA A 58 -38.45 6.34 21.23
C ALA A 58 -39.29 7.63 21.28
N GLY A 59 -40.10 7.90 20.25
CA GLY A 59 -41.02 9.03 20.20
C GLY A 59 -42.12 8.95 21.27
N LEU A 60 -42.70 7.77 21.46
CA LEU A 60 -43.68 7.52 22.53
C LEU A 60 -43.07 7.67 23.93
N ARG A 61 -41.83 7.22 24.14
CA ARG A 61 -41.11 7.45 25.40
C ARG A 61 -40.85 8.94 25.61
N GLY A 62 -40.34 9.64 24.61
CA GLY A 62 -40.10 11.09 24.68
C GLY A 62 -41.37 11.87 25.03
N TYR A 63 -42.49 11.52 24.38
CA TYR A 63 -43.79 12.13 24.68
C TYR A 63 -44.30 11.80 26.09
N ALA A 64 -44.16 10.55 26.54
CA ALA A 64 -44.65 10.10 27.85
C ALA A 64 -43.78 10.57 29.03
N VAL A 65 -42.47 10.72 28.84
CA VAL A 65 -41.53 11.20 29.88
C VAL A 65 -41.57 12.72 30.03
N THR A 66 -41.91 13.46 28.97
CA THR A 66 -42.09 14.92 29.04
C THR A 66 -43.39 15.33 29.75
N GLY A 67 -44.28 14.37 30.05
CA GLY A 67 -45.59 14.62 30.67
C GLY A 67 -45.66 14.47 32.20
N ASP A 68 -44.59 14.06 32.89
CA ASP A 68 -44.59 13.93 34.36
C ASP A 68 -43.27 14.47 34.95
N ASP A 69 -43.41 15.44 35.84
CA ASP A 69 -42.40 16.10 36.66
C ASP A 69 -41.46 15.12 37.42
N ASP A 70 -40.30 14.78 36.85
CA ASP A 70 -39.14 14.29 37.62
C ASP A 70 -37.82 14.72 36.94
N ASN A 71 -37.75 15.97 36.48
CA ASN A 71 -36.47 16.66 36.30
C ASN A 71 -36.05 17.14 37.68
N GLY A 72 -35.21 16.35 38.35
CA GLY A 72 -34.50 16.80 39.53
C GLY A 72 -33.81 18.13 39.22
N ASP A 73 -34.25 19.18 39.92
CA ASP A 73 -33.61 20.47 40.15
C ASP A 73 -32.32 20.72 39.35
N VAL A 74 -32.46 20.98 38.06
CA VAL A 74 -31.44 21.69 37.28
C VAL A 74 -31.99 23.08 37.05
N THR A 75 -31.65 23.99 37.95
CA THR A 75 -31.84 25.41 37.69
C THR A 75 -31.09 25.75 36.39
N PRO A 76 -31.62 26.67 35.56
CA PRO A 76 -30.98 27.06 34.30
C PRO A 76 -29.49 27.45 34.44
N GLU A 77 -29.08 27.86 35.63
CA GLU A 77 -27.72 28.26 35.98
C GLU A 77 -26.73 27.07 36.04
N ALA A 78 -27.20 25.88 36.47
CA ALA A 78 -26.38 24.67 36.51
C ALA A 78 -26.14 24.09 35.11
N ALA A 79 -27.14 24.16 34.23
CA ALA A 79 -27.01 23.73 32.82
C ALA A 79 -26.05 24.64 32.03
N ILE A 80 -26.00 25.95 32.31
CA ILE A 80 -25.09 26.89 31.64
C ILE A 80 -23.62 26.70 32.10
N SER A 81 -23.42 26.31 33.37
CA SER A 81 -22.08 26.01 33.92
C SER A 81 -21.47 24.73 33.33
N ASP A 82 -22.28 23.73 33.01
CA ASP A 82 -21.80 22.44 32.48
C ASP A 82 -21.49 22.53 30.98
N VAL A 83 -22.34 23.23 30.23
CA VAL A 83 -22.11 23.54 28.81
C VAL A 83 -20.82 24.33 28.61
N SER A 84 -20.46 25.23 29.54
CA SER A 84 -19.21 26.00 29.43
C SER A 84 -17.97 25.12 29.56
N LYS A 85 -18.01 24.08 30.41
CA LYS A 85 -16.91 23.11 30.57
C LYS A 85 -16.80 22.17 29.38
N GLU A 86 -17.92 21.70 28.84
CA GLU A 86 -17.93 20.89 27.62
C GLU A 86 -17.46 21.67 26.38
N VAL A 87 -17.82 22.95 26.27
CA VAL A 87 -17.37 23.82 25.16
C VAL A 87 -15.87 24.09 25.24
N ASP A 88 -15.32 24.31 26.43
CA ASP A 88 -13.87 24.47 26.60
C ASP A 88 -13.11 23.18 26.29
N ALA A 89 -13.62 22.02 26.73
CA ALA A 89 -13.05 20.72 26.38
C ALA A 89 -13.11 20.44 24.86
N LEU A 90 -14.20 20.81 24.20
CA LEU A 90 -14.36 20.67 22.75
C LEU A 90 -13.41 21.59 21.99
N LYS A 91 -13.21 22.82 22.48
CA LYS A 91 -12.26 23.79 21.91
C LYS A 91 -10.82 23.29 22.02
N GLU A 92 -10.45 22.72 23.15
CA GLU A 92 -9.12 22.13 23.35
C GLU A 92 -8.89 20.92 22.42
N ALA A 93 -9.88 20.03 22.32
CA ALA A 93 -9.83 18.89 21.40
C ALA A 93 -9.73 19.35 19.93
N PHE A 94 -10.47 20.39 19.54
CA PHE A 94 -10.43 20.96 18.19
C PHE A 94 -9.08 21.58 17.86
N VAL A 95 -8.47 22.31 18.81
CA VAL A 95 -7.12 22.87 18.65
C VAL A 95 -6.09 21.74 18.51
N GLY A 96 -6.22 20.67 19.30
CA GLY A 96 -5.39 19.47 19.19
C GLY A 96 -5.49 18.80 17.81
N ALA A 97 -6.73 18.61 17.32
CA ALA A 97 -6.99 18.06 15.98
C ALA A 97 -6.42 18.95 14.87
N THR A 98 -6.57 20.26 14.97
CA THR A 98 -6.03 21.22 14.00
C THR A 98 -4.50 21.13 13.92
N LYS A 99 -3.84 21.02 15.08
CA LYS A 99 -2.38 20.86 15.14
C LYS A 99 -1.92 19.54 14.52
N GLN A 100 -2.66 18.46 14.73
CA GLN A 100 -2.39 17.17 14.07
C GLN A 100 -2.56 17.27 12.55
N ILE A 101 -3.61 17.92 12.06
CA ILE A 101 -3.83 18.13 10.62
C ILE A 101 -2.70 18.98 10.01
N GLN A 102 -2.23 20.02 10.70
CA GLN A 102 -1.08 20.81 10.27
C GLN A 102 0.19 19.95 10.18
N ASN A 103 0.46 19.11 11.18
CA ASN A 103 1.60 18.20 11.17
C ASN A 103 1.51 17.16 10.04
N LEU A 104 0.32 16.61 9.79
CA LEU A 104 0.05 15.69 8.68
C LEU A 104 0.26 16.40 7.33
N THR A 105 -0.22 17.63 7.18
CA THR A 105 -0.04 18.44 5.97
C THR A 105 1.45 18.69 5.71
N GLY A 106 2.23 19.04 6.73
CA GLY A 106 3.67 19.18 6.63
C GLY A 106 4.36 17.86 6.24
N SER A 107 3.95 16.75 6.85
CA SER A 107 4.49 15.41 6.55
C SER A 107 4.17 14.97 5.11
N LEU A 108 2.96 15.24 4.63
CA LEU A 108 2.55 14.98 3.24
C LEU A 108 3.30 15.86 2.26
N GLN A 109 3.54 17.13 2.59
CA GLN A 109 4.35 18.02 1.77
C GLN A 109 5.80 17.52 1.68
N SER A 110 6.41 17.13 2.81
CA SER A 110 7.75 16.54 2.83
C SER A 110 7.80 15.21 2.06
N ALA A 111 6.80 14.34 2.20
CA ALA A 111 6.71 13.09 1.45
C ALA A 111 6.53 13.34 -0.07
N THR A 112 5.74 14.35 -0.45
CA THR A 112 5.56 14.75 -1.85
C THR A 112 6.86 15.29 -2.43
N ILE A 113 7.60 16.13 -1.68
CA ILE A 113 8.91 16.64 -2.11
C ILE A 113 9.91 15.48 -2.23
N ALA A 114 9.94 14.56 -1.26
CA ALA A 114 10.79 13.38 -1.33
C ALA A 114 10.47 12.51 -2.54
N ALA A 115 9.19 12.26 -2.82
CA ALA A 115 8.74 11.51 -3.98
C ALA A 115 9.05 12.24 -5.30
N ALA A 116 8.91 13.56 -5.36
CA ALA A 116 9.33 14.37 -6.51
C ALA A 116 10.86 14.42 -6.68
N THR A 117 11.60 14.23 -5.59
CA THR A 117 13.07 14.10 -5.58
C THR A 117 13.53 12.68 -5.96
N ILE A 118 12.64 11.68 -5.94
CA ILE A 118 12.80 10.44 -6.71
C ILE A 118 12.63 10.80 -8.20
N LYS A 119 13.58 11.59 -8.71
CA LYS A 119 13.80 11.68 -10.14
C LYS A 119 14.31 10.32 -10.58
N ILE A 120 13.57 9.65 -11.45
CA ILE A 120 14.13 8.57 -12.27
C ILE A 120 15.40 9.17 -12.89
N PRO A 121 16.60 8.62 -12.60
CA PRO A 121 17.83 9.17 -13.16
C PRO A 121 17.66 9.32 -14.67
N GLU A 122 18.06 10.45 -15.27
CA GLU A 122 18.00 10.60 -16.75
C GLU A 122 18.67 9.42 -17.47
N ASN A 123 19.67 8.85 -16.80
CA ASN A 123 20.48 7.73 -17.22
C ASN A 123 19.79 6.37 -17.03
N PHE A 124 18.58 6.29 -16.46
CA PHE A 124 17.91 5.01 -16.21
C PHE A 124 17.56 4.31 -17.53
N GLN A 125 17.07 5.06 -18.52
CA GLN A 125 16.82 4.50 -19.85
C GLN A 125 18.13 4.06 -20.52
N VAL A 126 19.18 4.87 -20.43
CA VAL A 126 20.53 4.54 -20.96
C VAL A 126 21.09 3.28 -20.30
N ASN A 127 20.93 3.13 -18.99
CA ASN A 127 21.38 1.96 -18.25
C ASN A 127 20.56 0.69 -18.59
N VAL A 128 19.26 0.83 -18.86
CA VAL A 128 18.40 -0.28 -19.31
C VAL A 128 18.76 -0.69 -20.74
N ASP A 129 19.03 0.25 -21.63
CA ASP A 129 19.49 -0.01 -22.99
C ASP A 129 20.88 -0.68 -23.00
N GLU A 130 21.80 -0.21 -22.16
CA GLU A 130 23.13 -0.81 -22.02
C GLU A 130 23.04 -2.22 -21.39
N LEU A 131 22.16 -2.43 -20.41
CA LEU A 131 21.89 -3.74 -19.84
C LEU A 131 21.33 -4.71 -20.90
N ASN A 132 20.38 -4.27 -21.72
CA ASN A 132 19.83 -5.06 -22.81
C ASN A 132 20.90 -5.41 -23.86
N ASN A 133 21.75 -4.45 -24.23
CA ASN A 133 22.86 -4.71 -25.16
C ASN A 133 23.89 -5.70 -24.60
N ARG A 134 24.21 -5.60 -23.30
CA ARG A 134 25.10 -6.56 -22.61
C ARG A 134 24.47 -7.94 -22.53
N LEU A 135 23.16 -8.03 -22.28
CA LEU A 135 22.43 -9.28 -22.23
C LEU A 135 22.34 -9.96 -23.60
N ALA A 136 22.07 -9.17 -24.65
CA ALA A 136 22.07 -9.66 -26.03
C ALA A 136 23.47 -10.18 -26.42
N SER A 137 24.53 -9.44 -26.10
CA SER A 137 25.91 -9.86 -26.37
C SER A 137 26.29 -11.12 -25.58
N ALA A 138 25.90 -11.21 -24.31
CA ALA A 138 26.10 -12.41 -23.50
C ALA A 138 25.35 -13.62 -24.08
N SER A 139 24.12 -13.43 -24.57
CA SER A 139 23.37 -14.49 -25.25
C SER A 139 24.08 -14.99 -26.50
N VAL A 140 24.70 -14.09 -27.28
CA VAL A 140 25.52 -14.46 -28.44
C VAL A 140 26.77 -15.22 -28.02
N SER A 141 27.47 -14.77 -26.97
CA SER A 141 28.64 -15.49 -26.45
C SER A 141 28.28 -16.88 -25.92
N VAL A 142 27.14 -17.04 -25.24
CA VAL A 142 26.64 -18.35 -24.80
C VAL A 142 26.30 -19.25 -25.98
N SER A 143 25.67 -18.71 -27.03
CA SER A 143 25.43 -19.44 -28.28
C SER A 143 26.73 -19.90 -28.94
N GLN A 144 27.74 -19.03 -29.00
CA GLN A 144 29.06 -19.36 -29.54
C GLN A 144 29.76 -20.44 -28.71
N VAL A 145 29.65 -20.39 -27.38
CA VAL A 145 30.17 -21.44 -26.50
C VAL A 145 29.47 -22.77 -26.77
N GLN A 146 28.16 -22.74 -26.99
CA GLN A 146 27.39 -23.93 -27.33
C GLN A 146 27.77 -24.49 -28.71
N ASP A 147 28.02 -23.63 -29.70
CA ASP A 147 28.50 -24.05 -31.03
C ASP A 147 29.92 -24.65 -30.94
N VAL A 148 30.81 -24.06 -30.16
CA VAL A 148 32.15 -24.61 -29.91
C VAL A 148 32.05 -25.96 -29.20
N TYR A 149 31.17 -26.08 -28.19
CA TYR A 149 30.93 -27.34 -27.50
C TYR A 149 30.41 -28.43 -28.45
N ASN A 150 29.41 -28.10 -29.28
CA ASN A 150 28.87 -29.00 -30.30
C ASN A 150 29.92 -29.38 -31.36
N ASN A 151 30.79 -28.45 -31.74
CA ASN A 151 31.87 -28.70 -32.69
C ASN A 151 32.97 -29.57 -32.08
N ILE A 152 33.28 -29.42 -30.80
CA ILE A 152 34.20 -30.29 -30.05
C ILE A 152 33.60 -31.70 -29.96
N GLU A 153 32.33 -31.83 -29.60
CA GLU A 153 31.62 -33.12 -29.54
C GLU A 153 31.64 -33.82 -30.91
N LYS A 154 31.32 -33.11 -31.99
CA LYS A 154 31.41 -33.65 -33.37
C LYS A 154 32.83 -33.98 -33.79
N SER A 155 33.82 -33.20 -33.34
CA SER A 155 35.25 -33.44 -33.63
C SER A 155 35.79 -34.66 -32.88
N LEU A 156 35.24 -34.98 -31.71
CA LEU A 156 35.59 -36.16 -30.93
C LEU A 156 35.02 -37.45 -31.55
N ASP A 157 33.88 -37.37 -32.23
CA ASP A 157 33.20 -38.53 -32.86
C ASP A 157 33.77 -38.88 -34.26
N GLY A 158 34.64 -38.04 -34.84
CA GLY A 158 35.02 -38.09 -36.26
C GLY A 158 36.50 -37.91 -36.61
N GLN A 159 37.41 -38.75 -36.10
CA GLN A 159 38.73 -39.08 -36.73
C GLN A 159 39.80 -37.96 -36.93
N PRO A 160 41.09 -38.30 -37.18
CA PRO A 160 42.31 -37.52 -36.84
C PRO A 160 42.56 -36.17 -37.55
N GLU A 161 41.78 -35.80 -38.58
CA GLU A 161 41.94 -34.53 -39.31
C GLU A 161 41.66 -33.30 -38.40
N ALA A 162 40.83 -33.48 -37.37
CA ALA A 162 40.48 -32.43 -36.40
C ALA A 162 41.66 -31.92 -35.55
N HIS A 163 42.80 -32.62 -35.50
CA HIS A 163 43.99 -32.12 -34.82
C HIS A 163 44.55 -30.84 -35.47
N ARG A 164 44.33 -30.61 -36.78
CA ARG A 164 44.79 -29.37 -37.44
C ARG A 164 43.92 -28.17 -37.10
N ASP A 165 42.61 -28.37 -37.03
CA ASP A 165 41.66 -27.29 -36.74
C ASP A 165 41.68 -26.92 -35.26
N VAL A 166 41.82 -27.90 -34.35
CA VAL A 166 42.01 -27.65 -32.90
C VAL A 166 43.32 -26.89 -32.63
N VAL A 167 44.43 -27.23 -33.30
CA VAL A 167 45.69 -26.47 -33.17
C VAL A 167 45.52 -25.03 -33.67
N SER A 168 44.80 -24.81 -34.78
CA SER A 168 44.53 -23.46 -35.28
C SER A 168 43.60 -22.65 -34.37
N ALA A 169 42.64 -23.31 -33.72
CA ALA A 169 41.73 -22.69 -32.75
C ALA A 169 42.46 -22.39 -31.44
N SER A 170 43.37 -23.26 -30.99
CA SER A 170 44.27 -23.02 -29.85
C SER A 170 45.20 -21.83 -30.11
N ASP A 171 45.77 -21.69 -31.31
CA ASP A 171 46.58 -20.50 -31.66
C ASP A 171 45.75 -19.22 -31.59
N LYS A 172 44.50 -19.24 -32.08
CA LYS A 172 43.58 -18.09 -31.97
C LYS A 172 43.20 -17.78 -30.52
N LEU A 173 43.02 -18.79 -29.68
CA LEU A 173 42.77 -18.62 -28.24
C LEU A 173 43.99 -18.06 -27.51
N VAL A 174 45.21 -18.47 -27.87
CA VAL A 174 46.46 -17.92 -27.32
C VAL A 174 46.59 -16.45 -27.68
N VAL A 175 46.34 -16.08 -28.95
CA VAL A 175 46.34 -14.67 -29.38
C VAL A 175 45.30 -13.85 -28.63
N GLN A 176 44.07 -14.36 -28.47
CA GLN A 176 43.03 -13.68 -27.70
C GLN A 176 43.37 -13.55 -26.20
N LEU A 177 43.99 -14.56 -25.59
CA LEU A 177 44.46 -14.51 -24.20
C LEU A 177 45.60 -13.49 -24.04
N GLU A 178 46.48 -13.36 -25.03
CA GLU A 178 47.55 -12.39 -25.04
C GLU A 178 47.01 -10.95 -25.20
N GLU A 179 46.01 -10.75 -26.06
CA GLU A 179 45.25 -9.49 -26.16
C GLU A 179 44.51 -9.16 -24.86
N MET A 180 43.83 -10.13 -24.24
CA MET A 180 43.19 -9.95 -22.93
C MET A 180 44.20 -9.58 -21.84
N ASN A 181 45.37 -10.23 -21.80
CA ASN A 181 46.41 -9.93 -20.83
C ASN A 181 46.96 -8.50 -21.04
N SER A 182 47.17 -8.10 -22.29
CA SER A 182 47.53 -6.71 -22.64
C SER A 182 46.47 -5.72 -22.20
N LEU A 183 45.19 -6.02 -22.41
CA LEU A 183 44.07 -5.18 -21.98
C LEU A 183 44.02 -5.05 -20.45
N VAL A 184 44.15 -6.17 -19.71
CA VAL A 184 44.18 -6.18 -18.24
C VAL A 184 45.37 -5.37 -17.72
N LYS A 185 46.53 -5.47 -18.36
CA LYS A 185 47.70 -4.66 -18.02
C LYS A 185 47.44 -3.17 -18.23
N GLN A 186 46.85 -2.79 -19.37
CA GLN A 186 46.46 -1.39 -19.65
C GLN A 186 45.41 -0.87 -18.66
N LEU A 187 44.44 -1.70 -18.27
CA LEU A 187 43.46 -1.37 -17.24
C LEU A 187 44.15 -1.15 -15.88
N ASN A 188 45.03 -2.06 -15.45
CA ASN A 188 45.78 -1.91 -14.21
C ASN A 188 46.67 -0.66 -14.20
N GLU A 189 47.30 -0.31 -15.32
CA GLU A 189 48.06 0.92 -15.48
C GLU A 189 47.15 2.16 -15.36
N LYS A 190 45.97 2.17 -15.99
CA LYS A 190 44.97 3.23 -15.83
C LYS A 190 44.46 3.36 -14.40
N TYR A 191 44.11 2.25 -13.75
CA TYR A 191 43.66 2.26 -12.35
C TYR A 191 44.78 2.73 -11.41
N SER A 192 46.03 2.34 -11.66
CA SER A 192 47.18 2.84 -10.91
C SER A 192 47.40 4.35 -11.14
N ALA A 193 47.23 4.84 -12.37
CA ALA A 193 47.32 6.26 -12.68
C ALA A 193 46.20 7.08 -12.00
N ILE A 194 44.96 6.56 -12.01
CA ILE A 194 43.83 7.17 -11.29
C ILE A 194 44.07 7.13 -9.78
N ALA A 195 44.55 6.02 -9.22
CA ALA A 195 44.88 5.91 -7.80
C ALA A 195 46.01 6.89 -7.40
N LYS A 196 47.04 7.07 -8.24
CA LYS A 196 48.08 8.08 -8.03
C LYS A 196 47.55 9.51 -8.13
N ALA A 197 46.60 9.76 -9.03
CA ALA A 197 45.96 11.06 -9.18
C ALA A 197 44.95 11.40 -8.06
N MET A 198 44.40 10.38 -7.38
CA MET A 198 43.52 10.55 -6.20
C MET A 198 44.27 10.47 -4.86
N GLY A 199 45.54 10.03 -4.86
CA GLY A 199 46.37 9.80 -3.67
C GLY A 199 47.36 10.94 -3.34
N ASN A 200 47.22 12.09 -4.00
CA ASN A 200 47.85 13.37 -3.64
C ASN A 200 46.77 14.43 -3.48
#